data_AF-A0A7Z9R4D7-F1
#
_entry.id   AF-A0A7Z9R4D7-F1
#
_cell.length_a   1.000
_cell.length_b   1.000
_cell.length_c   1.000
_cell.angle_alpha   90.00
_cell.angle_beta   90.00
_cell.angle_gamma   90.00
#
_symmetry.space_group_name_H-M   'P 1'
#
loop_
_entity.id
_entity.type
_entity.pdbx_description
1 polymer ?
#
loop_
_entity_poly.entity_id
_entity_poly.type
_entity_poly.pdbx_seq_one_letter_code
_entity_poly.pdbx_strand_id
1 'polypeptide(L)'
;MSNTPAKVINLADRRAKKEDEARNAPIPGWITWLYCPNCKSLEYSELEMPNGRVHKKCGTLVEEEEVQIDVRAEYTISLRNSKRLDELFKETKIPGFLKPLAKKGVGMLENLQASEQEYRKRLQNIVNGSVDPYPDDWDEKSLEMELKILDPLGLILTEARQPNLHFPEVET
;
A
#
# COMPACT_ATOMS: atom_id res chain seq x y z
N MET A 1 -2.51 20.85 51.76
CA MET A 1 -1.83 21.54 50.64
C MET A 1 -1.03 20.50 49.88
N SER A 2 -1.52 20.05 48.73
CA SER A 2 -0.84 19.06 47.89
C SER A 2 0.22 19.76 47.06
N ASN A 3 1.49 19.66 47.46
CA ASN A 3 2.62 20.06 46.65
C ASN A 3 2.83 19.02 45.54
N THR A 4 2.06 19.12 44.46
CA THR A 4 2.40 18.43 43.21
C THR A 4 3.54 19.23 42.59
N PRO A 5 4.78 18.72 42.51
CA PRO A 5 5.86 19.46 41.88
C PRO A 5 5.48 19.72 40.43
N ALA A 6 5.53 20.99 40.02
CA ALA A 6 5.31 21.38 38.64
C ALA A 6 6.28 20.57 37.76
N LYS A 7 5.72 19.71 36.89
CA LYS A 7 6.50 18.88 35.97
C LYS A 7 7.34 19.83 35.11
N VAL A 8 8.65 19.90 35.35
CA VAL A 8 9.57 20.70 34.53
C VAL A 8 9.59 20.05 33.15
N ILE A 9 8.80 20.59 32.22
CA ILE A 9 8.77 20.13 30.84
C ILE A 9 10.06 20.61 30.19
N ASN A 10 11.04 19.73 30.07
CA ASN A 10 12.29 20.02 29.38
C ASN A 10 11.99 20.39 27.92
N LEU A 11 12.48 21.57 27.49
CA LEU A 11 12.29 22.05 26.13
C LEU A 11 12.89 21.08 25.10
N ALA A 12 13.97 20.37 25.46
CA ALA A 12 14.59 19.34 24.62
C ALA A 12 13.64 18.16 24.39
N ASP A 13 13.03 17.64 25.46
CA ASP A 13 12.07 16.52 25.37
C ASP A 13 10.84 16.92 24.54
N ARG A 14 10.40 18.17 24.66
CA ARG A 14 9.27 18.70 23.88
C ARG A 14 9.59 18.84 22.39
N ARG A 15 10.83 19.22 22.05
CA ARG A 15 11.30 19.26 20.66
C ARG A 15 11.45 17.86 20.08
N ALA A 16 12.08 16.95 20.83
CA ALA A 16 12.23 15.56 20.43
C ALA A 16 10.87 14.90 20.16
N LYS A 17 9.89 15.12 21.05
CA LYS A 17 8.51 14.64 20.87
C LYS A 17 7.86 15.22 19.61
N LYS A 18 8.00 16.52 19.37
CA LYS A 18 7.40 17.17 18.18
C LYS A 18 8.05 16.72 16.88
N GLU A 19 9.36 16.52 16.88
CA GLU A 19 10.09 15.95 15.74
C GLU A 19 9.69 14.50 15.49
N ASP A 20 9.47 13.72 16.55
CA ASP A 20 8.98 12.36 16.46
C ASP A 20 7.55 12.28 15.92
N GLU A 21 6.65 13.12 16.44
CA GLU A 21 5.28 13.28 15.93
C GLU A 21 5.29 13.69 14.44
N ALA A 22 6.16 14.62 14.04
CA ALA A 22 6.29 15.03 12.64
C ALA A 22 6.86 13.92 11.75
N ARG A 23 7.82 13.13 12.26
CA ARG A 23 8.35 11.96 11.55
C ARG A 23 7.34 10.84 11.42
N ASN A 24 6.39 10.72 12.35
CA ASN A 24 5.37 9.67 12.36
C ASN A 24 4.00 10.20 11.93
N ALA A 25 3.93 11.36 11.29
CA ALA A 25 2.67 11.90 10.80
C ALA A 25 2.24 11.18 9.51
N PRO A 26 0.95 10.87 9.36
CA PRO A 26 0.40 10.32 8.12
C PRO A 26 0.57 11.32 6.98
N ILE A 27 0.81 10.81 5.78
CA ILE A 27 0.91 11.64 4.58
C ILE A 27 -0.36 11.39 3.75
N PRO A 28 -1.30 12.35 3.69
CA PRO A 28 -2.53 12.14 2.94
C PRO A 28 -2.23 12.05 1.43
N GLY A 29 -2.85 11.08 0.78
CA GLY A 29 -2.86 10.92 -0.66
C GLY A 29 -4.18 10.34 -1.14
N TRP A 30 -4.33 10.24 -2.45
CA TRP A 30 -5.51 9.69 -3.10
C TRP A 30 -5.09 8.70 -4.18
N ILE A 31 -5.86 7.63 -4.29
CA ILE A 31 -5.86 6.74 -5.44
C ILE A 31 -7.27 6.70 -6.01
N THR A 32 -7.39 6.52 -7.32
CA THR A 32 -8.68 6.44 -8.00
C THR A 32 -8.81 5.06 -8.61
N TRP A 33 -9.76 4.26 -8.13
CA TRP A 33 -10.15 3.03 -8.79
C TRP A 33 -10.99 3.32 -10.03
N LEU A 34 -10.77 2.54 -11.07
CA LEU A 34 -11.30 2.68 -12.40
C LEU A 34 -11.99 1.37 -12.78
N TYR A 35 -13.32 1.38 -12.85
CA TYR A 35 -14.12 0.24 -13.26
C TYR A 35 -14.74 0.46 -14.65
N CYS A 36 -14.58 -0.51 -15.54
CA CYS A 36 -15.27 -0.50 -16.83
C CYS A 36 -16.45 -1.48 -16.80
N PRO A 37 -17.72 -1.01 -16.82
CA PRO A 37 -18.88 -1.89 -16.70
C PRO A 37 -19.07 -2.83 -17.90
N ASN A 38 -18.57 -2.44 -19.09
CA ASN A 38 -18.68 -3.25 -20.29
C ASN A 38 -17.63 -4.37 -20.36
N CYS A 39 -16.39 -4.07 -19.97
CA CYS A 39 -15.30 -5.07 -19.96
C CYS A 39 -15.17 -5.80 -18.63
N LYS A 40 -15.87 -5.34 -17.58
CA LYS A 40 -15.73 -5.77 -16.19
C LYS A 40 -14.28 -5.75 -15.72
N SER A 41 -13.51 -4.75 -16.15
CA SER A 41 -12.10 -4.59 -15.79
C SER A 41 -11.96 -3.57 -14.66
N LEU A 42 -11.07 -3.86 -13.71
CA LEU A 42 -10.71 -3.02 -12.58
C LEU A 42 -9.24 -2.62 -12.68
N GLU A 43 -8.97 -1.33 -12.67
CA GLU A 43 -7.64 -0.74 -12.67
C GLU A 43 -7.61 0.38 -11.62
N TYR A 44 -6.44 0.81 -11.16
CA TYR A 44 -6.34 2.02 -10.34
C TYR A 44 -5.34 3.01 -10.94
N SER A 45 -5.58 4.30 -10.72
CA SER A 45 -4.76 5.41 -11.21
C SER A 45 -4.61 6.46 -10.12
N GLU A 46 -3.44 7.11 -10.09
CA GLU A 46 -3.11 8.18 -9.14
C GLU A 46 -3.30 9.57 -9.78
N LEU A 47 -3.89 9.62 -10.98
CA LEU A 47 -4.13 10.84 -11.72
C LEU A 47 -5.63 11.16 -11.66
N GLU A 48 -5.96 12.38 -11.27
CA GLU A 48 -7.32 12.88 -11.41
C GLU A 48 -7.58 13.27 -12.87
N MET A 49 -8.70 12.84 -13.44
CA MET A 49 -9.14 13.27 -14.77
C MET A 49 -10.48 14.00 -14.68
N PRO A 50 -10.51 15.34 -14.80
CA PRO A 50 -11.72 16.14 -14.54
C PRO A 50 -12.93 15.81 -15.42
N ASN A 51 -12.71 15.17 -16.58
CA ASN A 51 -13.75 14.84 -17.54
C ASN A 51 -14.05 13.33 -17.59
N GLY A 52 -13.55 12.57 -16.60
CA GLY A 52 -13.60 11.12 -16.57
C GLY A 52 -12.72 10.47 -17.64
N ARG A 53 -12.67 9.14 -17.60
CA ARG A 53 -11.88 8.32 -18.52
C ARG A 53 -12.76 7.46 -19.39
N VAL A 54 -12.31 7.23 -20.62
CA VAL A 54 -12.93 6.29 -21.54
C VAL A 54 -12.03 5.07 -21.65
N HIS A 55 -12.60 3.88 -21.46
CA HIS A 55 -11.86 2.64 -21.61
C HIS A 55 -11.46 2.44 -23.08
N LYS A 56 -10.15 2.52 -23.36
CA LYS A 56 -9.61 2.55 -24.74
C LYS A 56 -10.08 1.39 -25.61
N LYS A 57 -10.32 0.21 -25.03
CA LYS A 57 -10.70 -1.00 -25.77
C LYS A 57 -12.16 -0.98 -26.22
N CYS A 58 -13.07 -0.47 -25.38
CA CYS A 58 -14.51 -0.61 -25.64
C CYS A 58 -15.25 0.73 -25.77
N GLY A 59 -14.58 1.86 -25.57
CA GLY A 59 -15.17 3.19 -25.69
C GLY A 59 -16.18 3.56 -24.60
N THR A 60 -16.33 2.71 -23.57
CA THR A 60 -17.26 2.95 -22.46
C THR A 60 -16.64 3.92 -21.45
N LEU A 61 -17.47 4.81 -20.90
CA LEU A 61 -17.07 5.66 -19.78
C LEU A 61 -16.75 4.77 -18.57
N VAL A 62 -15.62 5.04 -17.94
CA VAL A 62 -15.14 4.33 -16.76
C VAL A 62 -15.78 4.96 -15.52
N GLU A 63 -16.20 4.12 -14.58
CA GLU A 63 -16.63 4.53 -13.26
C GLU A 63 -15.39 4.73 -12.38
N GLU A 64 -15.32 5.88 -11.71
CA GLU A 64 -14.15 6.27 -10.93
C GLU A 64 -14.52 6.42 -9.45
N GLU A 65 -13.74 5.80 -8.56
CA GLU A 65 -13.90 5.96 -7.11
C GLU A 65 -12.58 6.39 -6.47
N GLU A 66 -12.59 7.55 -5.83
CA GLU A 66 -11.43 8.07 -5.12
C GLU A 66 -11.37 7.53 -3.70
N VAL A 67 -10.20 7.03 -3.32
CA VAL A 67 -9.92 6.46 -2.02
C VAL A 67 -8.77 7.24 -1.40
N GLN A 68 -9.03 7.81 -0.22
CA GLN A 68 -7.99 8.47 0.55
C GLN A 68 -7.07 7.43 1.20
N ILE A 69 -5.76 7.67 1.13
CA ILE A 69 -4.74 6.80 1.69
C ILE A 69 -3.79 7.59 2.61
N ASP A 70 -3.19 6.89 3.57
CA ASP A 70 -1.93 7.31 4.17
C ASP A 70 -0.79 6.75 3.30
N VAL A 71 -0.20 7.62 2.48
CA VAL A 71 0.90 7.26 1.57
C VAL A 71 2.07 6.65 2.33
N ARG A 72 2.34 7.10 3.56
CA ARG A 72 3.42 6.56 4.39
C ARG A 72 3.12 5.12 4.81
N ALA A 73 1.88 4.86 5.22
CA ALA A 73 1.44 3.53 5.60
C ALA A 73 1.51 2.57 4.40
N GLU A 74 0.95 2.97 3.26
CA GLU A 74 1.00 2.22 2.01
C GLU A 74 2.44 1.88 1.59
N TYR A 75 3.34 2.85 1.69
CA TYR A 75 4.75 2.67 1.36
C TYR A 75 5.43 1.68 2.31
N THR A 76 5.15 1.79 3.61
CA THR A 76 5.69 0.90 4.66
C THR A 76 5.22 -0.54 4.45
N ILE A 77 3.93 -0.73 4.22
CA ILE A 77 3.33 -2.05 3.93
C ILE A 77 3.94 -2.64 2.66
N SER A 78 4.09 -1.84 1.61
CA SER A 78 4.71 -2.31 0.37
C SER A 78 6.16 -2.78 0.56
N LEU A 79 6.94 -2.08 1.38
CA LEU A 79 8.30 -2.53 1.74
C LEU A 79 8.29 -3.86 2.50
N ARG A 80 7.36 -4.02 3.46
CA ARG A 80 7.19 -5.27 4.22
C ARG A 80 6.79 -6.42 3.31
N ASN A 81 5.85 -6.19 2.38
CA ASN A 81 5.47 -7.14 1.34
C ASN A 81 6.67 -7.55 0.48
N SER A 82 7.48 -6.58 0.02
CA SER A 82 8.68 -6.88 -0.77
C SER A 82 9.70 -7.73 -0.01
N LYS A 83 9.91 -7.45 1.28
CA LYS A 83 10.78 -8.28 2.13
C LYS A 83 10.24 -9.70 2.27
N ARG A 84 8.93 -9.86 2.45
CA ARG A 84 8.27 -11.16 2.53
C ARG A 84 8.40 -11.95 1.22
N LEU A 85 8.22 -11.29 0.08
CA LEU A 85 8.45 -11.89 -1.23
C LEU A 85 9.90 -12.36 -1.39
N ASP A 86 10.88 -11.56 -0.99
CA ASP A 86 12.30 -11.93 -1.03
C ASP A 86 12.62 -13.15 -0.14
N GLU A 87 11.95 -13.29 1.01
CA GLU A 87 12.04 -14.48 1.87
C GLU A 87 11.46 -15.72 1.18
N LEU A 88 10.25 -15.61 0.61
CA LEU A 88 9.60 -16.69 -0.15
C LEU A 88 10.44 -17.12 -1.35
N PHE A 89 11.14 -16.19 -2.02
CA PHE A 89 12.10 -16.49 -3.07
C PHE A 89 13.29 -17.32 -2.59
N LYS A 90 13.80 -17.04 -1.38
CA LYS A 90 14.92 -17.79 -0.81
C LYS A 90 14.47 -19.20 -0.40
N GLU A 91 13.29 -19.33 0.17
CA GLU A 91 12.69 -20.62 0.57
C GLU A 91 12.37 -21.50 -0.65
N THR A 92 11.98 -20.91 -1.77
CA THR A 92 11.68 -21.61 -3.03
C THR A 92 12.90 -21.98 -3.88
N LYS A 93 14.14 -21.84 -3.37
CA LYS A 93 15.35 -22.41 -4.00
C LYS A 93 15.35 -23.94 -3.91
N ILE A 94 14.50 -24.55 -4.74
CA ILE A 94 14.29 -26.00 -4.83
C ILE A 94 15.48 -26.65 -5.57
N PRO A 95 15.97 -27.84 -5.13
CA PRO A 95 17.02 -28.59 -5.84
C PRO A 95 16.66 -28.86 -7.31
N GLY A 96 17.67 -28.91 -8.18
CA GLY A 96 17.55 -28.77 -9.64
C GLY A 96 16.66 -29.77 -10.40
N PHE A 97 16.05 -30.76 -9.74
CA PHE A 97 15.19 -31.79 -10.36
C PHE A 97 13.68 -31.45 -10.39
N LEU A 98 13.21 -30.39 -9.70
CA LEU A 98 11.79 -29.94 -9.69
C LEU A 98 11.54 -28.64 -10.51
N LYS A 99 12.50 -28.26 -11.37
CA LYS A 99 12.51 -27.00 -12.14
C LYS A 99 11.22 -26.62 -12.91
N PRO A 100 10.43 -27.52 -13.52
CA PRO A 100 9.28 -27.12 -14.33
C PRO A 100 8.12 -26.51 -13.53
N LEU A 101 7.83 -27.03 -12.32
CA LEU A 101 6.81 -26.48 -11.43
C LEU A 101 7.30 -25.23 -10.69
N ALA A 102 8.59 -25.20 -10.33
CA ALA A 102 9.21 -24.06 -9.67
C ALA A 102 9.22 -22.79 -10.54
N LYS A 103 9.38 -22.91 -11.86
CA LYS A 103 9.43 -21.77 -12.79
C LYS A 103 8.16 -20.90 -12.76
N LYS A 104 6.97 -21.51 -12.59
CA LYS A 104 5.71 -20.75 -12.54
C LYS A 104 5.57 -19.97 -11.23
N GLY A 105 5.95 -20.56 -10.10
CA GLY A 105 5.92 -19.90 -8.79
C GLY A 105 6.92 -18.76 -8.70
N VAL A 106 8.15 -18.96 -9.18
CA VAL A 106 9.20 -17.93 -9.23
C VAL A 106 8.76 -16.75 -10.09
N GLY A 107 8.23 -16.99 -11.31
CA GLY A 107 7.74 -15.90 -12.16
C GLY A 107 6.57 -15.11 -11.57
N MET A 108 5.69 -15.77 -10.80
CA MET A 108 4.61 -15.08 -10.08
C MET A 108 5.17 -14.17 -8.98
N LEU A 109 6.11 -14.66 -8.17
CA LEU A 109 6.76 -13.85 -7.14
C LEU A 109 7.53 -12.67 -7.76
N GLU A 110 8.13 -12.84 -8.94
CA GLU A 110 8.86 -11.77 -9.65
C GLU A 110 7.90 -10.67 -10.09
N ASN A 111 6.75 -11.06 -10.63
CA ASN A 111 5.70 -10.12 -11.01
C ASN A 111 5.12 -9.38 -9.81
N LEU A 112 4.91 -10.06 -8.68
CA LEU A 112 4.46 -9.41 -7.44
C LEU A 112 5.49 -8.42 -6.91
N GLN A 113 6.77 -8.79 -6.94
CA GLN A 113 7.85 -7.91 -6.51
C GLN A 113 7.97 -6.68 -7.40
N ALA A 114 7.84 -6.85 -8.72
CA ALA A 114 7.80 -5.76 -9.68
C ALA A 114 6.58 -4.85 -9.45
N SER A 115 5.41 -5.42 -9.15
CA SER A 115 4.19 -4.68 -8.84
C SER A 115 4.33 -3.83 -7.58
N GLU A 116 4.91 -4.38 -6.50
CA GLU A 116 5.18 -3.63 -5.26
C GLU A 116 6.21 -2.50 -5.49
N GLN A 117 7.23 -2.74 -6.30
CA GLN A 117 8.20 -1.69 -6.69
C GLN A 117 7.55 -0.57 -7.50
N GLU A 118 6.69 -0.93 -8.46
CA GLU A 118 5.95 0.05 -9.25
C GLU A 118 5.02 0.85 -8.34
N TYR A 119 4.25 0.19 -7.47
CA TYR A 119 3.37 0.85 -6.52
C TYR A 119 4.11 1.89 -5.67
N ARG A 120 5.28 1.55 -5.11
CA ARG A 120 6.12 2.49 -4.37
C ARG A 120 6.55 3.71 -5.19
N LYS A 121 6.90 3.53 -6.47
CA LYS A 121 7.23 4.66 -7.36
C LYS A 121 6.03 5.58 -7.55
N ARG A 122 4.82 5.01 -7.65
CA ARG A 122 3.59 5.79 -7.78
C ARG A 122 3.27 6.56 -6.51
N LEU A 123 3.44 5.97 -5.33
CA LEU A 123 3.33 6.66 -4.03
C LEU A 123 4.31 7.84 -3.90
N GLN A 124 5.56 7.67 -4.37
CA GLN A 124 6.54 8.75 -4.43
C GLN A 124 6.11 9.89 -5.37
N ASN A 125 5.43 9.57 -6.47
CA ASN A 125 4.88 10.58 -7.37
C ASN A 125 3.74 11.38 -6.72
N ILE A 126 2.88 10.76 -5.90
CA ILE A 126 1.79 11.45 -5.19
C ILE A 126 2.34 12.58 -4.31
N VAL A 127 3.45 12.32 -3.60
CA VAL A 127 4.09 13.30 -2.71
C VAL A 127 5.14 14.17 -3.41
N ASN A 128 5.34 13.98 -4.72
CA ASN A 128 6.38 14.63 -5.53
C ASN A 128 7.78 14.57 -4.86
N GLY A 129 8.14 13.40 -4.31
CA GLY A 129 9.34 13.26 -3.49
C GLY A 129 9.55 11.88 -2.90
N SER A 130 10.51 11.79 -1.97
CA SER A 130 10.75 10.58 -1.19
C SER A 130 9.72 10.40 -0.09
N VAL A 131 9.30 9.15 0.12
CA VAL A 131 8.46 8.76 1.26
C VAL A 131 9.35 8.01 2.24
N ASP A 132 9.48 8.55 3.46
CA ASP A 132 10.12 7.82 4.55
C ASP A 132 9.11 6.87 5.18
N PRO A 133 9.39 5.57 5.30
CA PRO A 133 8.46 4.63 5.92
C PRO A 133 8.25 4.95 7.40
N TYR A 134 7.18 4.40 7.97
CA TYR A 134 7.05 4.32 9.42
C TYR A 134 8.19 3.46 10.01
N PRO A 135 8.51 3.67 11.30
CA PRO A 135 9.45 2.84 12.03
C PRO A 135 9.14 1.33 11.97
N ASP A 136 10.15 0.49 12.16
CA ASP A 136 9.99 -0.97 12.11
C ASP A 136 9.01 -1.52 13.17
N ASP A 137 8.85 -0.82 14.30
CA ASP A 137 7.93 -1.16 15.39
C ASP A 137 6.50 -0.62 15.20
N TRP A 138 6.25 0.13 14.12
CA TRP A 138 4.90 0.56 13.76
C TRP A 138 4.02 -0.63 13.32
N ASP A 139 2.77 -0.67 13.79
CA ASP A 139 1.82 -1.73 13.50
C ASP A 139 0.75 -1.24 12.52
N GLU A 140 0.54 -1.93 11.40
CA GLU A 140 -0.50 -1.64 10.43
C GLU A 140 -1.89 -1.61 11.06
N LYS A 141 -2.11 -2.38 12.15
CA LYS A 141 -3.40 -2.40 12.87
C LYS A 141 -3.76 -1.05 13.49
N SER A 142 -2.80 -0.14 13.63
CA SER A 142 -3.04 1.23 14.10
C SER A 142 -3.82 2.09 13.09
N LEU A 143 -3.97 1.64 11.84
CA LEU A 143 -4.69 2.35 10.78
C LEU A 143 -6.22 2.36 10.94
N GLU A 144 -6.77 1.61 11.91
CA GLU A 144 -8.23 1.54 12.16
C GLU A 144 -9.06 1.21 10.91
N MET A 145 -8.49 0.42 9.97
CA MET A 145 -9.10 0.01 8.70
C MET A 145 -9.04 -1.51 8.51
N GLU A 146 -9.79 -2.03 7.53
CA GLU A 146 -9.78 -3.44 7.16
C GLU A 146 -8.50 -3.82 6.39
N LEU A 147 -7.68 -4.66 7.03
CA LEU A 147 -6.48 -5.23 6.44
C LEU A 147 -6.76 -6.65 5.97
N LYS A 148 -6.41 -6.95 4.72
CA LYS A 148 -6.48 -8.29 4.14
C LYS A 148 -5.09 -8.89 4.03
N ILE A 149 -4.95 -10.12 4.53
CA ILE A 149 -3.74 -10.92 4.36
C ILE A 149 -3.99 -11.89 3.20
N LEU A 150 -3.12 -11.85 2.19
CA LEU A 150 -3.17 -12.74 1.04
C LEU A 150 -2.47 -14.07 1.36
N ASP A 151 -3.25 -15.06 1.77
CA ASP A 151 -2.75 -16.43 1.94
C ASP A 151 -2.48 -17.13 0.60
N PRO A 152 -1.44 -17.98 0.50
CA PRO A 152 -0.47 -18.34 1.55
C PRO A 152 0.75 -17.41 1.62
N LEU A 153 0.77 -16.31 0.84
CA LEU A 153 1.95 -15.45 0.69
C LEU A 153 2.21 -14.59 1.93
N GLY A 154 1.16 -14.27 2.69
CA GLY A 154 1.23 -13.39 3.85
C GLY A 154 1.46 -11.92 3.47
N LEU A 155 1.06 -11.52 2.26
CA LEU A 155 1.12 -10.11 1.84
C LEU A 155 -0.06 -9.34 2.43
N ILE A 156 0.18 -8.13 2.87
CA ILE A 156 -0.84 -7.27 3.47
C ILE A 156 -1.37 -6.32 2.40
N LEU A 157 -2.69 -6.21 2.30
CA LEU A 157 -3.41 -5.21 1.52
C LEU A 157 -4.27 -4.37 2.47
N THR A 158 -4.23 -3.06 2.29
CA THR A 158 -5.16 -2.10 2.90
C THR A 158 -6.49 -2.11 2.15
N GLU A 159 -7.50 -1.43 2.67
CA GLU A 159 -8.80 -1.25 1.98
C GLU A 159 -8.61 -0.69 0.57
N ALA A 160 -7.77 0.32 0.44
CA ALA A 160 -7.46 0.99 -0.81
C ALA A 160 -6.93 0.04 -1.90
N ARG A 161 -6.34 -1.09 -1.53
CA ARG A 161 -5.82 -2.09 -2.48
C ARG A 161 -6.80 -3.25 -2.73
N GLN A 162 -8.03 -3.14 -2.25
CA GLN A 162 -9.07 -4.17 -2.35
C GLN A 162 -10.24 -3.67 -3.20
N PRO A 163 -10.22 -3.89 -4.52
CA PRO A 163 -11.20 -3.30 -5.42
C PRO A 163 -12.65 -3.77 -5.15
N ASN A 164 -12.82 -4.94 -4.53
CA ASN A 164 -14.13 -5.46 -4.14
C ASN A 164 -14.81 -4.64 -3.02
N LEU A 165 -14.07 -3.81 -2.28
CA LEU A 165 -14.66 -2.91 -1.28
C LEU A 165 -15.23 -1.64 -1.92
N HIS A 166 -14.69 -1.25 -3.07
CA HIS A 166 -15.08 -0.07 -3.85
C HIS A 166 -16.17 -0.43 -4.87
N PHE A 167 -16.04 -1.59 -5.50
CA PHE A 167 -17.01 -2.11 -6.46
C PHE A 167 -17.57 -3.47 -6.02
N PRO A 168 -18.43 -3.53 -4.98
CA PRO A 168 -18.93 -4.78 -4.41
C PRO A 168 -19.84 -5.58 -5.35
N GLU A 169 -20.42 -4.91 -6.35
CA GLU A 169 -21.28 -5.53 -7.36
C GLU A 169 -20.48 -6.28 -8.44
N VAL A 170 -19.15 -6.15 -8.43
CA VAL A 170 -18.25 -6.79 -9.38
C VAL A 170 -17.77 -8.10 -8.76
N GLU A 171 -18.37 -9.22 -9.17
CA GLU A 171 -17.86 -10.55 -8.84
C GLU A 171 -16.43 -10.70 -9.39
N THR A 172 -15.43 -10.72 -8.49
CA THR A 172 -14.01 -10.97 -8.78
C THR A 172 -13.65 -12.45 -8.73
#